data_AF-A0A7J0CK46-F1
#
_entry.id   AF-A0A7J0CK46-F1
#
_cell.length_a   1.000
_cell.length_b   1.000
_cell.length_c   1.000
_cell.angle_alpha   90.00
_cell.angle_beta   90.00
_cell.angle_gamma   90.00
#
_symmetry.space_group_name_H-M   'P 1'
#
loop_
_entity.id
_entity.type
_entity.pdbx_description
1 polymer ?
#
loop_
_entity_poly.entity_id
_entity_poly.type
_entity_poly.pdbx_seq_one_letter_code
_entity_poly.pdbx_strand_id
1 'polypeptide(L)'
;MERLAASVAAAAVHAGLGPAVPVVHRDGLLFLPTLGAVRVGGPGEQGTALVRADGEGFAVHTEGGVLHIARGAGDGPHWSPVRVLGAAGGPGPEPVCVRDDLDPYRTCFDTPAADRLGPQAADAWSAALAQAWELLAETVPDQAAEAAAVLTTLTTLTPLTGGEAGEAGEAVQVGRHGYGALGIVAGSDAHDLAPALLRGFRRAKLRALAEVTDLYASDGSWDHRMPWQEEPVPFSRLLSETYERVGLGLFAPRFLAGVPQALDMIEEAAETTVDGKQLLAGMRKEINGTHGTSGRNGCKTDTERTAVR
;
A
#
# COMPACT_ATOMS: atom_id res chain seq x y z
N MET A 1 -6.30 12.10 -21.04
CA MET A 1 -7.35 11.34 -21.76
C MET A 1 -6.94 9.88 -22.01
N GLU A 2 -5.68 9.62 -22.36
CA GLU A 2 -5.16 8.26 -22.63
C GLU A 2 -5.38 7.25 -21.49
N ARG A 3 -5.12 7.64 -20.23
CA ARG A 3 -5.33 6.78 -19.05
C ARG A 3 -6.79 6.39 -18.84
N LEU A 4 -7.73 7.28 -19.19
CA LEU A 4 -9.15 6.98 -19.11
C LEU A 4 -9.53 5.88 -20.09
N ALA A 5 -9.04 5.95 -21.33
CA ALA A 5 -9.31 4.91 -22.33
C ALA A 5 -8.75 3.55 -21.92
N ALA A 6 -7.51 3.49 -21.42
CA ALA A 6 -6.93 2.25 -20.89
C ALA A 6 -7.72 1.68 -19.70
N SER A 7 -8.19 2.54 -18.79
CA SER A 7 -9.01 2.13 -17.65
C SER A 7 -10.39 1.63 -18.08
N VAL A 8 -11.02 2.30 -19.05
CA VAL A 8 -12.31 1.88 -19.64
C VAL A 8 -12.16 0.54 -20.36
N ALA A 9 -11.08 0.34 -21.11
CA ALA A 9 -10.77 -0.93 -21.75
C ALA A 9 -10.62 -2.06 -20.73
N ALA A 10 -9.83 -1.83 -19.67
CA ALA A 10 -9.65 -2.81 -18.60
C ALA A 10 -10.97 -3.14 -17.89
N ALA A 11 -11.77 -2.12 -17.57
CA ALA A 11 -13.09 -2.30 -16.96
C ALA A 11 -14.05 -3.08 -17.88
N ALA A 12 -14.05 -2.78 -19.19
CA ALA A 12 -14.86 -3.51 -20.17
C ALA A 12 -14.46 -4.98 -20.25
N VAL A 13 -13.16 -5.29 -20.25
CA VAL A 13 -12.64 -6.66 -20.24
C VAL A 13 -13.03 -7.40 -18.95
N HIS A 14 -12.86 -6.77 -17.78
CA HIS A 14 -13.32 -7.35 -16.50
C HIS A 14 -14.81 -7.63 -16.48
N ALA A 15 -15.61 -6.72 -17.04
CA ALA A 15 -17.07 -6.85 -17.13
C ALA A 15 -17.54 -7.77 -18.28
N GLY A 16 -16.63 -8.29 -19.11
CA GLY A 16 -16.98 -9.09 -20.29
C GLY A 16 -17.80 -8.33 -21.34
N LEU A 17 -17.69 -6.99 -21.34
CA LEU A 17 -18.43 -6.13 -22.27
C LEU A 17 -17.71 -6.05 -23.62
N GLY A 18 -18.48 -6.19 -24.69
CA GLY A 18 -17.96 -6.24 -26.06
C GLY A 18 -17.64 -4.94 -26.80
N PRO A 19 -17.77 -3.69 -26.28
CA PRO A 19 -17.37 -2.53 -27.07
C PRO A 19 -15.85 -2.49 -27.22
N ALA A 20 -15.39 -2.21 -28.44
CA ALA A 20 -13.98 -2.00 -28.71
C ALA A 20 -13.57 -0.61 -28.23
N VAL A 21 -12.53 -0.54 -27.40
CA VAL A 21 -12.03 0.70 -26.82
C VAL A 21 -10.67 1.03 -27.46
N PRO A 22 -10.51 2.21 -28.09
CA PRO A 22 -9.23 2.64 -28.63
C PRO A 22 -8.29 3.04 -27.49
N VAL A 23 -7.14 2.38 -27.39
CA VAL A 23 -6.12 2.62 -26.37
C VAL A 23 -4.79 2.95 -27.05
N VAL A 24 -4.14 4.01 -26.59
CA VAL A 24 -2.82 4.41 -27.08
C VAL A 24 -1.76 3.47 -26.50
N HIS A 25 -0.83 3.02 -27.35
CA HIS A 25 0.38 2.33 -26.95
C HIS A 25 1.60 3.21 -27.20
N ARG A 26 2.64 3.05 -26.37
CA ARG A 26 3.92 3.77 -26.47
C ARG A 26 5.06 2.78 -26.32
N ASP A 27 6.14 3.01 -27.05
CA ASP A 27 7.30 2.11 -27.05
C ASP A 27 6.91 0.65 -27.35
N GLY A 28 5.90 0.47 -28.21
CA GLY A 28 5.32 -0.83 -28.54
C GLY A 28 4.54 -1.51 -27.41
N LEU A 29 4.34 -0.85 -26.27
CA LEU A 29 3.61 -1.36 -25.11
C LEU A 29 2.26 -0.68 -24.91
N LEU A 30 1.24 -1.51 -24.78
CA LEU A 30 -0.10 -1.12 -24.36
C LEU A 30 -0.30 -1.60 -22.92
N PHE A 31 -0.44 -0.67 -21.98
CA PHE A 31 -0.73 -0.99 -20.58
C PHE A 31 -2.23 -0.92 -20.30
N LEU A 32 -2.77 -1.97 -19.68
CA LEU A 32 -4.15 -2.06 -19.20
C LEU A 32 -4.13 -2.18 -17.67
N PRO A 33 -4.55 -1.14 -16.94
CA PRO A 33 -4.60 -1.17 -15.48
C PRO A 33 -5.32 -2.41 -14.97
N THR A 34 -4.82 -3.04 -13.90
CA THR A 34 -5.36 -4.27 -13.28
C THR A 34 -5.31 -5.55 -14.13
N LEU A 35 -4.96 -5.47 -15.42
CA LEU A 35 -4.84 -6.64 -16.30
C LEU A 35 -3.39 -6.98 -16.60
N GLY A 36 -2.62 -6.03 -17.13
CA GLY A 36 -1.25 -6.28 -17.59
C GLY A 36 -0.80 -5.37 -18.73
N ALA A 37 0.33 -5.73 -19.34
CA ALA A 37 0.90 -5.05 -20.48
C ALA A 37 0.97 -5.98 -21.70
N VAL A 38 0.57 -5.45 -22.85
CA VAL A 38 0.60 -6.14 -24.15
C VAL A 38 1.69 -5.52 -25.02
N ARG A 39 2.60 -6.35 -25.53
CA ARG A 39 3.58 -5.94 -26.53
C ARG A 39 2.94 -6.03 -27.91
N VAL A 40 2.60 -4.88 -28.48
CA VAL A 40 1.91 -4.73 -29.77
C VAL A 40 2.81 -4.26 -30.92
N GLY A 41 4.03 -3.81 -30.60
CA GLY A 41 5.00 -3.30 -31.57
C GLY A 41 6.42 -3.28 -31.02
N GLY A 42 7.35 -2.75 -31.81
CA GLY A 42 8.77 -2.59 -31.45
C GLY A 42 9.05 -1.36 -30.56
N PRO A 43 10.27 -1.25 -29.99
CA PRO A 43 10.69 -0.06 -29.26
C PRO A 43 10.59 1.20 -30.12
N GLY A 44 10.15 2.32 -29.53
CA GLY A 44 9.91 3.60 -30.19
C GLY A 44 8.58 3.71 -30.95
N GLU A 45 7.87 2.59 -31.16
CA GLU A 45 6.59 2.62 -31.88
C GLU A 45 5.45 3.11 -30.99
N GLN A 46 4.63 4.01 -31.54
CA GLN A 46 3.45 4.56 -30.90
C GLN A 46 2.28 4.49 -31.85
N GLY A 47 1.08 4.31 -31.31
CA GLY A 47 -0.11 4.13 -32.12
C GLY A 47 -1.33 3.87 -31.26
N THR A 48 -2.42 3.45 -31.90
CA THR A 48 -3.68 3.12 -31.23
C THR A 48 -4.04 1.69 -31.55
N ALA A 49 -4.36 0.90 -30.52
CA ALA A 49 -4.91 -0.43 -30.66
C ALA A 49 -6.35 -0.47 -30.16
N LEU A 50 -7.18 -1.33 -30.75
CA LEU A 50 -8.55 -1.56 -30.28
C LEU A 50 -8.57 -2.76 -29.34
N VAL A 51 -8.93 -2.51 -28.09
CA VAL A 51 -9.07 -3.54 -27.05
C VAL A 51 -10.54 -3.92 -26.91
N ARG A 52 -10.84 -5.21 -26.95
CA ARG A 52 -12.20 -5.72 -26.86
C ARG A 52 -12.24 -6.96 -25.97
N ALA A 53 -13.22 -7.05 -25.08
CA ALA A 53 -13.46 -8.31 -24.36
C ALA A 53 -13.78 -9.43 -25.34
N ASP A 54 -13.24 -10.60 -25.06
CA ASP A 54 -13.48 -11.84 -25.78
C ASP A 54 -13.99 -12.85 -24.74
N GLY A 55 -14.89 -13.77 -25.09
CA GLY A 55 -15.52 -14.67 -24.10
C GLY A 55 -14.47 -15.43 -23.25
N GLU A 56 -13.34 -15.74 -23.86
CA GLU A 56 -12.19 -16.44 -23.28
C GLU A 56 -11.10 -15.50 -22.72
N GLY A 57 -11.29 -14.16 -22.77
CA GLY A 57 -10.30 -13.17 -22.32
C GLY A 57 -10.48 -11.81 -22.98
N PHE A 58 -9.53 -11.39 -23.81
CA PHE A 58 -9.65 -10.18 -24.63
C PHE A 58 -8.77 -10.22 -25.87
N ALA A 59 -9.13 -9.40 -26.85
CA ALA A 59 -8.40 -9.24 -28.10
C ALA A 59 -7.88 -7.80 -28.26
N VAL A 60 -6.65 -7.68 -28.75
CA VAL A 60 -6.02 -6.40 -29.11
C VAL A 60 -5.77 -6.37 -30.60
N HIS A 61 -6.43 -5.44 -31.29
CA HIS A 61 -6.32 -5.26 -32.73
C HIS A 61 -5.40 -4.09 -33.02
N THR A 62 -4.35 -4.32 -33.80
CA THR A 62 -3.42 -3.30 -34.31
C THR A 62 -3.37 -3.38 -35.84
N GLU A 63 -2.63 -2.46 -36.47
CA GLU A 63 -2.37 -2.56 -37.92
C GLU A 63 -1.60 -3.83 -38.30
N GLY A 64 -0.81 -4.38 -37.38
CA GLY A 64 -0.01 -5.59 -37.58
C GLY A 64 -0.75 -6.92 -37.35
N GLY A 65 -2.00 -6.89 -36.88
CA GLY A 65 -2.81 -8.09 -36.66
C GLY A 65 -3.63 -8.07 -35.37
N VAL A 66 -4.08 -9.26 -34.94
CA VAL A 66 -4.89 -9.44 -33.73
C VAL A 66 -4.16 -10.35 -32.76
N LEU A 67 -4.02 -9.89 -31.51
CA LEU A 67 -3.50 -10.68 -30.40
C LEU A 67 -4.65 -11.07 -29.48
N HIS A 68 -4.83 -12.37 -29.26
CA HIS A 68 -5.79 -12.91 -28.29
C HIS A 68 -5.07 -13.28 -26.99
N ILE A 69 -5.59 -12.80 -25.87
CA ILE A 69 -5.04 -13.06 -24.54
C ILE A 69 -6.13 -13.74 -23.73
N ALA A 70 -5.86 -14.98 -23.33
CA ALA A 70 -6.79 -15.75 -22.51
C ALA A 70 -6.86 -15.21 -21.07
N ARG A 71 -8.02 -15.33 -20.43
CA ARG A 71 -8.20 -14.99 -19.02
C ARG A 71 -7.29 -15.89 -18.17
N GLY A 72 -6.50 -15.28 -17.29
CA GLY A 72 -5.54 -16.00 -16.45
C GLY A 72 -4.28 -16.48 -17.20
N ALA A 73 -4.04 -16.02 -18.42
CA ALA A 73 -2.78 -16.28 -19.12
C ALA A 73 -1.58 -15.75 -18.32
N GLY A 74 -0.59 -16.62 -18.12
CA GLY A 74 0.70 -16.26 -17.53
C GLY A 74 1.57 -15.42 -18.47
N ASP A 75 2.79 -15.11 -18.04
CA ASP A 75 3.75 -14.39 -18.87
C ASP A 75 4.02 -15.09 -20.22
N GLY A 76 4.10 -14.30 -21.27
CA GLY A 76 4.37 -14.75 -22.64
C GLY A 76 5.11 -13.70 -23.47
N PRO A 77 5.48 -14.02 -24.72
CA PRO A 77 6.28 -13.11 -25.56
C PRO A 77 5.57 -11.77 -25.85
N HIS A 78 4.24 -11.76 -25.84
CA HIS A 78 3.43 -10.58 -26.13
C HIS A 78 2.58 -10.11 -24.94
N TRP A 79 2.65 -10.80 -23.80
CA TRP A 79 1.77 -10.57 -22.67
C TRP A 79 2.50 -10.65 -21.34
N SER A 80 2.23 -9.69 -20.47
CA SER A 80 2.76 -9.61 -19.12
C SER A 80 1.62 -9.28 -18.17
N PRO A 81 1.06 -10.27 -17.43
CA PRO A 81 -0.04 -10.00 -16.52
C PRO A 81 0.41 -9.16 -15.33
N VAL A 82 -0.52 -8.36 -14.80
CA VAL A 82 -0.40 -7.79 -13.44
C VAL A 82 -0.35 -8.94 -12.45
N ARG A 83 0.54 -8.85 -11.45
CA ARG A 83 0.72 -9.89 -10.43
C ARG A 83 0.02 -9.47 -9.15
N VAL A 84 -0.73 -10.42 -8.58
CA VAL A 84 -1.46 -10.24 -7.33
C VAL A 84 -0.77 -11.05 -6.25
N LEU A 85 -0.56 -10.44 -5.08
CA LEU A 85 -0.02 -11.05 -3.88
C LEU A 85 -1.17 -11.45 -2.94
N GLY A 86 -0.95 -12.45 -2.08
CA GLY A 86 -1.92 -12.85 -1.04
C GLY A 86 -3.09 -13.72 -1.53
N ALA A 87 -3.15 -14.08 -2.81
CA ALA A 87 -4.23 -14.93 -3.36
C ALA A 87 -4.07 -16.44 -3.03
N ALA A 88 -3.05 -16.83 -2.25
CA ALA A 88 -2.66 -18.24 -2.04
C ALA A 88 -3.33 -18.93 -0.84
N GLY A 89 -4.25 -18.25 -0.12
CA GLY A 89 -5.15 -18.91 0.84
C GLY A 89 -4.49 -19.38 2.14
N GLY A 90 -3.52 -18.62 2.68
CA GLY A 90 -3.02 -18.82 4.04
C GLY A 90 -4.11 -18.65 5.12
N PRO A 91 -3.91 -19.17 6.34
CA PRO A 91 -4.86 -19.02 7.43
C PRO A 91 -4.85 -17.59 8.01
N GLY A 92 -5.58 -16.67 7.37
CA GLY A 92 -5.77 -15.30 7.84
C GLY A 92 -6.27 -14.36 6.72
N PRO A 93 -6.78 -13.16 7.05
CA PRO A 93 -7.11 -12.14 6.05
C PRO A 93 -5.81 -11.50 5.53
N GLU A 94 -5.11 -12.17 4.62
CA GLU A 94 -4.04 -11.52 3.86
C GLU A 94 -4.64 -10.50 2.89
N PRO A 95 -4.07 -9.29 2.78
CA PRO A 95 -4.51 -8.31 1.83
C PRO A 95 -4.19 -8.79 0.42
N VAL A 96 -5.18 -8.67 -0.47
CA VAL A 96 -4.98 -8.90 -1.89
C VAL A 96 -4.36 -7.64 -2.48
N CYS A 97 -3.03 -7.59 -2.49
CA CYS A 97 -2.27 -6.46 -3.02
C CYS A 97 -1.87 -6.69 -4.48
N VAL A 98 -1.79 -5.60 -5.25
CA VAL A 98 -1.27 -5.66 -6.61
C VAL A 98 0.20 -5.30 -6.60
N ARG A 99 1.06 -6.15 -7.16
CA ARG A 99 2.44 -5.75 -7.45
C ARG A 99 2.45 -4.90 -8.72
N ASP A 100 2.85 -3.64 -8.58
CA ASP A 100 2.94 -2.69 -9.68
C ASP A 100 4.38 -2.63 -10.21
N ASP A 101 4.66 -3.51 -11.18
CA ASP A 101 5.92 -3.54 -11.94
C ASP A 101 5.72 -3.22 -13.43
N LEU A 102 4.52 -2.75 -13.80
CA LEU A 102 4.12 -2.52 -15.19
C LEU A 102 3.53 -1.13 -15.46
N ASP A 103 2.96 -0.42 -14.48
CA ASP A 103 2.32 0.88 -14.73
C ASP A 103 3.38 1.90 -15.21
N PRO A 104 3.19 2.55 -16.37
CA PRO A 104 4.07 3.62 -16.85
C PRO A 104 4.18 4.82 -15.90
N TYR A 105 3.21 4.98 -14.97
CA TYR A 105 3.13 6.06 -14.02
C TYR A 105 3.49 5.65 -12.58
N ARG A 106 4.06 4.45 -12.38
CA ARG A 106 4.45 3.94 -11.06
C ARG A 106 5.57 4.73 -10.37
N THR A 107 6.34 5.53 -11.11
CA THR A 107 7.44 6.35 -10.58
C THR A 107 6.91 7.59 -9.86
N CYS A 108 6.27 7.36 -8.71
CA CYS A 108 5.63 8.39 -7.89
C CYS A 108 6.30 8.59 -6.52
N PHE A 109 7.47 7.97 -6.33
CA PHE A 109 8.24 7.94 -5.10
C PHE A 109 9.50 8.79 -5.22
N ASP A 110 10.22 9.00 -4.12
CA ASP A 110 11.53 9.69 -4.14
C ASP A 110 12.61 8.76 -4.69
N THR A 111 12.55 7.48 -4.33
CA THR A 111 13.41 6.46 -4.92
C THR A 111 12.82 5.97 -6.25
N PRO A 112 13.66 5.79 -7.29
CA PRO A 112 13.21 5.24 -8.56
C PRO A 112 12.51 3.88 -8.41
N ALA A 113 11.44 3.67 -9.18
CA ALA A 113 10.84 2.35 -9.29
C ALA A 113 11.84 1.40 -9.98
N ALA A 114 11.96 0.19 -9.46
CA ALA A 114 12.78 -0.83 -10.09
C ALA A 114 12.18 -1.25 -11.44
N ASP A 115 13.05 -1.80 -12.29
CA ASP A 115 12.60 -2.57 -13.44
C ASP A 115 11.79 -3.79 -13.01
N ARG A 116 11.09 -4.40 -13.96
CA ARG A 116 10.29 -5.60 -13.70
C ARG A 116 11.18 -6.68 -13.10
N LEU A 117 10.89 -7.06 -11.85
CA LEU A 117 11.69 -8.05 -11.13
C LEU A 117 11.71 -9.38 -11.90
N GLY A 118 12.91 -9.93 -12.06
CA GLY A 118 13.08 -11.31 -12.54
C GLY A 118 12.45 -12.31 -11.56
N PRO A 119 12.14 -13.55 -11.98
CA PRO A 119 11.37 -14.51 -11.19
C PRO A 119 11.89 -14.73 -9.77
N GLN A 120 13.21 -14.93 -9.62
CA GLN A 120 13.82 -15.16 -8.31
C GLN A 120 13.71 -13.94 -7.36
N ALA A 121 13.95 -12.73 -7.88
CA ALA A 121 13.83 -11.51 -7.09
C ALA A 121 12.37 -11.22 -6.74
N ALA A 122 11.46 -11.53 -7.65
CA ALA A 122 10.01 -11.47 -7.44
C ALA A 122 9.55 -12.41 -6.31
N ASP A 123 10.05 -13.65 -6.28
CA ASP A 123 9.72 -14.63 -5.24
C ASP A 123 10.26 -14.21 -3.88
N ALA A 124 11.53 -13.77 -3.82
CA ALA A 124 12.14 -13.27 -2.59
C ALA A 124 11.40 -12.05 -2.03
N TRP A 125 11.04 -11.09 -2.89
CA TRP A 125 10.29 -9.90 -2.50
C TRP A 125 8.87 -10.25 -2.00
N SER A 126 8.20 -11.21 -2.64
CA SER A 126 6.88 -11.69 -2.20
C SER A 126 6.96 -12.42 -0.87
N ALA A 127 8.01 -13.23 -0.65
CA ALA A 127 8.25 -13.94 0.61
C ALA A 127 8.55 -12.97 1.77
N ALA A 128 9.35 -11.92 1.53
CA ALA A 128 9.62 -10.89 2.53
C ALA A 128 8.34 -10.14 2.93
N LEU A 129 7.48 -9.83 1.96
CA LEU A 129 6.17 -9.22 2.22
C LEU A 129 5.24 -10.13 3.02
N ALA A 130 5.17 -11.41 2.69
CA ALA A 130 4.36 -12.38 3.43
C ALA A 130 4.82 -12.47 4.89
N GLN A 131 6.13 -12.62 5.14
CA GLN A 131 6.69 -12.67 6.49
C GLN A 131 6.46 -11.36 7.28
N ALA A 132 6.58 -10.21 6.62
CA ALA A 132 6.29 -8.92 7.25
C ALA A 132 4.80 -8.81 7.63
N TRP A 133 3.90 -9.34 6.79
CA TRP A 133 2.47 -9.37 7.06
C TRP A 133 2.12 -10.32 8.21
N GLU A 134 2.72 -11.51 8.26
CA GLU A 134 2.58 -12.45 9.39
C GLU A 134 2.98 -11.76 10.71
N LEU A 135 4.12 -11.07 10.72
CA LEU A 135 4.58 -10.33 11.90
C LEU A 135 3.59 -9.23 12.33
N LEU A 136 2.98 -8.52 11.38
CA LEU A 136 1.93 -7.53 11.68
C LEU A 136 0.67 -8.20 12.24
N ALA A 137 0.22 -9.30 11.64
CA ALA A 137 -0.97 -10.03 12.08
C ALA A 137 -0.79 -10.61 13.49
N GLU A 138 0.41 -11.06 13.84
CA GLU A 138 0.74 -11.55 15.18
C GLU A 138 0.85 -10.43 16.21
N THR A 139 1.47 -9.29 15.84
CA THR A 139 1.80 -8.22 16.79
C THR A 139 0.65 -7.22 16.99
N VAL A 140 -0.04 -6.86 15.91
CA VAL A 140 -1.10 -5.83 15.88
C VAL A 140 -2.32 -6.31 15.07
N PRO A 141 -2.97 -7.41 15.48
CA PRO A 141 -4.01 -8.08 14.69
C PRO A 141 -5.15 -7.16 14.25
N ASP A 142 -5.60 -6.26 15.11
CA ASP A 142 -6.69 -5.32 14.79
C ASP A 142 -6.27 -4.32 13.70
N GLN A 143 -5.05 -3.78 13.77
CA GLN A 143 -4.53 -2.86 12.74
C GLN A 143 -4.20 -3.60 11.45
N ALA A 144 -3.71 -4.84 11.53
CA ALA A 144 -3.46 -5.67 10.36
C ALA A 144 -4.78 -6.01 9.64
N ALA A 145 -5.83 -6.36 10.39
CA ALA A 145 -7.16 -6.60 9.82
C ALA A 145 -7.77 -5.33 9.21
N GLU A 146 -7.63 -4.17 9.88
CA GLU A 146 -8.05 -2.89 9.33
C GLU A 146 -7.29 -2.57 8.03
N ALA A 147 -5.97 -2.71 8.06
CA ALA A 147 -5.13 -2.55 6.89
C ALA A 147 -5.61 -3.49 5.77
N ALA A 148 -5.83 -4.78 6.01
CA ALA A 148 -6.35 -5.69 4.98
C ALA A 148 -7.71 -5.29 4.41
N ALA A 149 -8.60 -4.72 5.22
CA ALA A 149 -9.92 -4.27 4.77
C ALA A 149 -9.84 -2.98 3.92
N VAL A 150 -8.90 -2.09 4.22
CA VAL A 150 -8.68 -0.84 3.48
C VAL A 150 -7.83 -1.08 2.24
N LEU A 151 -6.87 -1.99 2.33
CA LEU A 151 -5.93 -2.40 1.28
C LEU A 151 -6.53 -3.54 0.47
N THR A 152 -7.59 -3.22 -0.25
CA THR A 152 -8.13 -4.10 -1.29
C THR A 152 -7.25 -4.01 -2.55
N THR A 153 -7.69 -4.57 -3.68
CA THR A 153 -7.03 -4.51 -5.01
C THR A 153 -6.63 -3.10 -5.49
N LEU A 154 -6.97 -2.05 -4.75
CA LEU A 154 -6.59 -0.65 -4.99
C LEU A 154 -5.18 -0.31 -4.47
N THR A 155 -4.60 -1.11 -3.58
CA THR A 155 -3.23 -0.90 -3.10
C THR A 155 -2.23 -1.49 -4.09
N THR A 156 -1.42 -0.62 -4.66
CA THR A 156 -0.29 -0.99 -5.50
C THR A 156 1.00 -0.97 -4.68
N LEU A 157 1.71 -2.09 -4.74
CA LEU A 157 3.02 -2.28 -4.15
C LEU A 157 4.07 -2.23 -5.26
N THR A 158 4.80 -1.13 -5.34
CA THR A 158 5.81 -0.88 -6.37
C THR A 158 7.20 -1.24 -5.83
N PRO A 159 7.92 -2.20 -6.42
CA PRO A 159 9.31 -2.42 -6.07
C PRO A 159 10.15 -1.17 -6.40
N LEU A 160 10.93 -0.68 -5.45
CA LEU A 160 11.86 0.45 -5.63
C LEU A 160 13.29 -0.08 -5.72
N THR A 161 14.15 0.67 -6.41
CA THR A 161 15.58 0.34 -6.46
C THR A 161 16.17 0.37 -5.06
N GLY A 162 16.84 -0.72 -4.65
CA GLY A 162 17.65 -0.72 -3.43
C GLY A 162 18.87 0.20 -3.59
N GLY A 163 19.25 0.89 -2.52
CA GLY A 163 20.59 1.48 -2.43
C GLY A 163 21.65 0.40 -2.17
N GLU A 164 22.92 0.66 -2.49
CA GLU A 164 24.01 -0.08 -1.84
C GLU A 164 23.86 0.08 -0.32
N ALA A 165 24.11 -0.99 0.44
CA ALA A 165 23.99 -1.00 1.90
C ALA A 165 24.83 0.12 2.54
N GLY A 166 24.25 1.31 2.69
CA GLY A 166 25.01 2.53 3.01
C GLY A 166 24.17 3.80 3.08
N GLU A 167 23.10 3.93 2.30
CA GLU A 167 22.14 5.04 2.44
C GLU A 167 20.77 4.47 2.84
N ALA A 168 20.49 4.46 4.15
CA ALA A 168 19.24 3.98 4.71
C ALA A 168 18.08 4.93 4.38
N GLY A 169 17.53 4.82 3.16
CA GLY A 169 16.20 5.29 2.84
C GLY A 169 15.14 4.43 3.53
N GLU A 170 13.98 5.00 3.85
CA GLU A 170 12.86 4.25 4.46
C GLU A 170 12.48 3.03 3.59
N ALA A 171 12.33 1.85 4.21
CA ALA A 171 11.99 0.59 3.51
C ALA A 171 10.66 0.66 2.73
N VAL A 172 9.76 1.56 3.14
CA VAL A 172 8.48 1.83 2.46
C VAL A 172 8.30 3.32 2.27
N GLN A 173 7.89 3.73 1.07
CA GLN A 173 7.53 5.11 0.73
C GLN A 173 6.07 5.19 0.28
N VAL A 174 5.39 6.27 0.64
CA VAL A 174 4.04 6.55 0.12
C VAL A 174 4.15 7.37 -1.15
N GLY A 175 3.47 6.93 -2.20
CA GLY A 175 3.50 7.60 -3.50
C GLY A 175 2.91 9.00 -3.44
N ARG A 176 3.46 9.96 -4.19
CA ARG A 176 2.94 11.33 -4.31
C ARG A 176 1.52 11.37 -4.89
N HIS A 177 1.11 10.33 -5.61
CA HIS A 177 -0.21 10.17 -6.19
C HIS A 177 -0.59 8.68 -6.25
N GLY A 178 -1.89 8.40 -6.35
CA GLY A 178 -2.43 7.03 -6.24
C GLY A 178 -2.72 6.70 -4.78
N TYR A 179 -4.00 6.72 -4.41
CA TYR A 179 -4.45 6.40 -3.07
C TYR A 179 -4.07 4.96 -2.74
N GLY A 180 -3.16 4.77 -1.77
CA GLY A 180 -2.65 3.46 -1.41
C GLY A 180 -1.46 2.97 -2.23
N ALA A 181 -0.84 3.81 -3.07
CA ALA A 181 0.43 3.47 -3.72
C ALA A 181 1.57 3.45 -2.69
N LEU A 182 2.15 2.28 -2.47
CA LEU A 182 3.32 2.10 -1.62
C LEU A 182 4.50 1.58 -2.44
N GLY A 183 5.64 2.22 -2.27
CA GLY A 183 6.90 1.80 -2.85
C GLY A 183 7.68 1.03 -1.80
N ILE A 184 8.13 -0.18 -2.12
CA ILE A 184 8.89 -1.03 -1.21
C ILE A 184 10.30 -1.20 -1.75
N VAL A 185 11.29 -0.82 -0.97
CA VAL A 185 12.70 -0.95 -1.33
C VAL A 185 13.05 -2.43 -1.49
N ALA A 186 13.67 -2.78 -2.62
CA ALA A 186 14.08 -4.16 -2.87
C ALA A 186 15.13 -4.61 -1.84
N GLY A 187 14.99 -5.86 -1.35
CA GLY A 187 15.95 -6.46 -0.41
C GLY A 187 15.71 -6.10 1.07
N SER A 188 14.62 -5.41 1.42
CA SER A 188 14.26 -5.18 2.82
C SER A 188 13.96 -6.49 3.56
N ASP A 189 14.51 -6.62 4.78
CA ASP A 189 14.18 -7.71 5.70
C ASP A 189 12.75 -7.56 6.26
N ALA A 190 12.10 -8.67 6.59
CA ALA A 190 10.73 -8.66 7.10
C ALA A 190 10.55 -7.85 8.40
N HIS A 191 11.55 -7.82 9.29
CA HIS A 191 11.48 -7.10 10.56
C HIS A 191 11.53 -5.58 10.38
N ASP A 192 12.24 -5.10 9.36
CA ASP A 192 12.26 -3.68 9.00
C ASP A 192 11.04 -3.33 8.13
N LEU A 193 10.61 -4.26 7.28
CA LEU A 193 9.49 -4.09 6.37
C LEU A 193 8.14 -4.03 7.11
N ALA A 194 7.91 -4.85 8.13
CA ALA A 194 6.65 -4.85 8.89
C ALA A 194 6.26 -3.47 9.47
N PRO A 195 7.08 -2.83 10.33
CA PRO A 195 6.76 -1.50 10.84
C PRO A 195 6.73 -0.45 9.72
N ALA A 196 7.53 -0.60 8.66
CA ALA A 196 7.50 0.32 7.52
C ALA A 196 6.19 0.23 6.73
N LEU A 197 5.65 -0.99 6.52
CA LEU A 197 4.35 -1.21 5.90
C LEU A 197 3.23 -0.58 6.74
N LEU A 198 3.23 -0.85 8.04
CA LEU A 198 2.25 -0.25 8.95
C LEU A 198 2.29 1.28 8.91
N ARG A 199 3.49 1.87 8.93
CA ARG A 199 3.68 3.32 8.72
C ARG A 199 3.09 3.78 7.40
N GLY A 200 3.41 3.08 6.30
CA GLY A 200 2.91 3.37 4.97
C GLY A 200 1.39 3.34 4.89
N PHE A 201 0.74 2.32 5.46
CA PHE A 201 -0.72 2.21 5.49
C PHE A 201 -1.37 3.33 6.30
N ARG A 202 -0.81 3.67 7.46
CA ARG A 202 -1.32 4.80 8.26
C ARG A 202 -1.17 6.12 7.53
N ARG A 203 -0.02 6.38 6.91
CA ARG A 203 0.18 7.59 6.11
C ARG A 203 -0.79 7.64 4.92
N ALA A 204 -1.00 6.54 4.21
CA ALA A 204 -1.97 6.46 3.13
C ALA A 204 -3.41 6.74 3.61
N LYS A 205 -3.80 6.16 4.76
CA LYS A 205 -5.11 6.41 5.38
C LYS A 205 -5.29 7.86 5.79
N LEU A 206 -4.30 8.46 6.45
CA LEU A 206 -4.37 9.86 6.86
C LEU A 206 -4.50 10.80 5.65
N ARG A 207 -3.75 10.52 4.58
CA ARG A 207 -3.86 11.28 3.34
C ARG A 207 -5.25 11.15 2.71
N ALA A 208 -5.81 9.94 2.66
CA ALA A 208 -7.16 9.73 2.15
C ALA A 208 -8.20 10.51 2.98
N LEU A 209 -8.01 10.58 4.30
CA LEU A 209 -8.87 11.37 5.19
C LEU A 209 -8.72 12.88 4.91
N ALA A 210 -7.50 13.38 4.74
CA ALA A 210 -7.21 14.78 4.47
C ALA A 210 -7.76 15.27 3.11
N GLU A 211 -8.09 14.37 2.19
CA GLU A 211 -8.67 14.70 0.87
C GLU A 211 -10.20 14.82 0.90
N VAL A 212 -10.84 14.31 1.96
CA VAL A 212 -12.30 14.38 2.14
C VAL A 212 -12.73 15.31 3.25
N THR A 213 -11.81 15.71 4.14
CA THR A 213 -12.05 16.70 5.19
C THR A 213 -10.78 17.46 5.55
N ASP A 214 -10.95 18.72 5.96
CA ASP A 214 -9.89 19.56 6.49
C ASP A 214 -9.57 19.15 7.93
N LEU A 215 -8.41 18.53 8.16
CA LEU A 215 -7.94 18.17 9.50
C LEU A 215 -7.31 19.36 10.25
N TYR A 216 -6.90 20.38 9.50
CA TYR A 216 -6.33 21.62 10.02
C TYR A 216 -6.68 22.79 9.10
N ALA A 217 -6.80 23.99 9.69
CA ALA A 217 -7.21 25.22 9.03
C ALA A 217 -6.04 25.96 8.37
N SER A 218 -4.80 25.69 8.78
CA SER A 218 -3.61 26.30 8.19
C SER A 218 -2.40 25.38 8.33
N ASP A 219 -1.47 25.49 7.39
CA ASP A 219 -0.19 24.78 7.41
C ASP A 219 0.95 25.71 6.98
N GLY A 220 2.12 25.51 7.58
CA GLY A 220 3.32 26.34 7.30
C GLY A 220 3.22 27.80 7.74
N SER A 221 2.16 28.21 8.45
CA SER A 221 2.07 29.54 9.08
C SER A 221 2.92 29.64 10.36
N TRP A 222 3.09 28.51 11.05
CA TRP A 222 3.94 28.36 12.21
C TRP A 222 4.72 27.06 12.08
N ASP A 223 5.98 27.10 12.50
CA ASP A 223 6.79 25.91 12.62
C ASP A 223 6.62 25.32 14.02
N HIS A 224 6.46 24.00 14.07
CA HIS A 224 6.27 23.24 15.29
C HIS A 224 7.50 22.36 15.55
N ARG A 225 7.90 22.23 16.81
CA ARG A 225 8.95 21.25 17.16
C ARG A 225 8.34 19.87 17.34
N MET A 226 9.09 18.83 16.97
CA MET A 226 8.71 17.46 17.29
C MET A 226 9.47 16.97 18.52
N PRO A 227 8.85 16.19 19.42
CA PRO A 227 9.55 15.61 20.56
C PRO A 227 10.69 14.65 20.20
N TRP A 228 10.73 14.15 18.96
CA TRP A 228 11.71 13.17 18.46
C TRP A 228 12.63 13.71 17.36
N GLN A 229 12.53 14.99 17.00
CA GLN A 229 13.38 15.62 15.98
C GLN A 229 13.59 17.10 16.30
N GLU A 230 14.82 17.58 16.10
CA GLU A 230 15.18 18.97 16.44
C GLU A 230 14.67 20.00 15.42
N GLU A 231 14.63 19.62 14.14
CA GLU A 231 14.20 20.49 13.05
C GLU A 231 12.71 20.85 13.19
N PRO A 232 12.36 22.15 13.17
CA PRO A 232 10.97 22.57 13.14
C PRO A 232 10.27 22.10 11.86
N VAL A 233 8.98 21.78 11.98
CA VAL A 233 8.17 21.22 10.90
C VAL A 233 6.83 21.94 10.78
N PRO A 234 6.22 21.96 9.58
CA PRO A 234 4.85 22.42 9.43
C PRO A 234 3.87 21.54 10.22
N PHE A 235 2.70 22.10 10.57
CA PHE A 235 1.67 21.42 11.35
C PHE A 235 1.24 20.09 10.72
N SER A 236 1.12 20.05 9.38
CA SER A 236 0.77 18.83 8.63
C SER A 236 1.73 17.68 8.89
N ARG A 237 3.04 17.96 8.96
CA ARG A 237 4.08 16.96 9.25
C ARG A 237 4.03 16.53 10.72
N LEU A 238 3.85 17.47 11.66
CA LEU A 238 3.66 17.14 13.08
C LEU A 238 2.47 16.18 13.25
N LEU A 239 1.32 16.50 12.63
CA LEU A 239 0.12 15.67 12.68
C LEU A 239 0.36 14.29 12.05
N SER A 240 0.96 14.24 10.86
CA SER A 240 1.18 12.97 10.15
C SER A 240 2.13 12.03 10.88
N GLU A 241 3.26 12.55 11.37
CA GLU A 241 4.22 11.73 12.10
C GLU A 241 3.66 11.28 13.45
N THR A 242 2.90 12.12 14.15
CA THR A 242 2.23 11.73 15.39
C THR A 242 1.22 10.61 15.12
N TYR A 243 0.42 10.72 14.06
CA TYR A 243 -0.54 9.69 13.65
C TYR A 243 0.11 8.34 13.32
N GLU A 244 1.26 8.37 12.64
CA GLU A 244 2.06 7.18 12.34
C GLU A 244 2.61 6.54 13.62
N ARG A 245 3.23 7.35 14.49
CA ARG A 245 3.86 6.88 15.73
C ARG A 245 2.86 6.31 16.74
N VAL A 246 1.65 6.87 16.82
CA VAL A 246 0.55 6.31 17.62
C VAL A 246 0.33 4.85 17.24
N GLY A 247 0.18 4.56 15.94
CA GLY A 247 -0.09 3.20 15.49
C GLY A 247 1.11 2.27 15.65
N LEU A 248 2.30 2.75 15.30
CA LEU A 248 3.56 2.02 15.51
C LEU A 248 3.81 1.72 16.99
N GLY A 249 3.28 2.53 17.90
CA GLY A 249 3.35 2.30 19.33
C GLY A 249 2.71 1.00 19.80
N LEU A 250 1.64 0.55 19.12
CA LEU A 250 1.01 -0.75 19.38
C LEU A 250 1.90 -1.90 18.88
N PHE A 251 2.68 -1.68 17.83
CA PHE A 251 3.64 -2.66 17.32
C PHE A 251 4.89 -2.75 18.18
N ALA A 252 5.46 -1.60 18.56
CA ALA A 252 6.60 -1.53 19.47
C ALA A 252 6.53 -0.26 20.35
N PRO A 253 6.53 -0.39 21.69
CA PRO A 253 6.35 0.74 22.61
C PRO A 253 7.35 1.90 22.44
N ARG A 254 8.54 1.63 21.89
CA ARG A 254 9.57 2.64 21.61
C ARG A 254 9.07 3.81 20.74
N PHE A 255 8.08 3.57 19.88
CA PHE A 255 7.52 4.61 19.02
C PHE A 255 6.62 5.59 19.78
N LEU A 256 6.13 5.24 20.97
CA LEU A 256 5.34 6.13 21.82
C LEU A 256 6.17 7.21 22.54
N ALA A 257 7.50 7.10 22.51
CA ALA A 257 8.36 8.14 23.06
C ALA A 257 8.04 9.49 22.39
N GLY A 258 7.65 10.47 23.22
CA GLY A 258 7.26 11.82 22.80
C GLY A 258 5.84 11.97 22.26
N VAL A 259 5.12 10.88 21.97
CA VAL A 259 3.77 10.96 21.36
C VAL A 259 2.76 11.69 22.24
N PRO A 260 2.68 11.48 23.57
CA PRO A 260 1.75 12.24 24.42
C PRO A 260 2.00 13.75 24.34
N GLN A 261 3.26 14.17 24.34
CA GLN A 261 3.65 15.58 24.24
C GLN A 261 3.24 16.17 22.88
N ALA A 262 3.46 15.43 21.79
CA ALA A 262 3.04 15.87 20.46
C ALA A 262 1.51 15.99 20.36
N LEU A 263 0.74 15.06 20.95
CA LEU A 263 -0.72 15.14 20.98
C LEU A 263 -1.20 16.37 21.76
N ASP A 264 -0.57 16.70 22.89
CA ASP A 264 -0.87 17.91 23.65
C ASP A 264 -0.57 19.17 22.81
N MET A 265 0.58 19.21 22.11
CA MET A 265 0.94 20.32 21.21
C MET A 265 -0.07 20.52 20.07
N ILE A 266 -0.51 19.43 19.42
CA ILE A 266 -1.48 19.49 18.32
C ILE A 266 -2.86 19.94 18.85
N GLU A 267 -3.24 19.52 20.05
CA GLU A 267 -4.52 19.90 20.66
C GLU A 267 -4.57 21.38 21.06
N GLU A 268 -3.46 21.92 21.55
CA GLU A 268 -3.32 23.34 21.92
C GLU A 268 -3.13 24.26 20.70
N ALA A 269 -2.74 23.71 19.55
CA ALA A 269 -2.54 24.44 18.31
C ALA A 269 -3.84 25.08 17.81
N ALA A 270 -3.74 26.31 17.29
CA ALA A 270 -4.88 27.04 16.74
C ALA A 270 -5.33 26.48 15.38
N GLU A 271 -4.48 25.68 14.75
CA GLU A 271 -4.66 25.11 13.42
C GLU A 271 -5.68 23.97 13.39
N THR A 272 -5.96 23.28 14.51
CA THR A 272 -6.78 22.05 14.49
C THR A 272 -8.28 22.34 14.27
N THR A 273 -8.88 21.71 13.25
CA THR A 273 -10.33 21.80 12.98
C THR A 273 -11.15 20.90 13.91
N VAL A 274 -12.49 20.93 13.78
CA VAL A 274 -13.38 20.00 14.50
C VAL A 274 -13.07 18.54 14.15
N ASP A 275 -12.86 18.25 12.87
CA ASP A 275 -12.56 16.88 12.42
C ASP A 275 -11.14 16.47 12.82
N GLY A 276 -10.18 17.41 12.81
CA GLY A 276 -8.86 17.21 13.41
C GLY A 276 -8.93 16.83 14.89
N LYS A 277 -9.81 17.47 15.67
CA LYS A 277 -10.03 17.12 17.09
C LYS A 277 -10.64 15.73 17.26
N GLN A 278 -11.53 15.31 16.37
CA GLN A 278 -12.08 13.94 16.39
C GLN A 278 -10.98 12.90 16.11
N LEU A 279 -10.09 13.18 15.15
CA LEU A 279 -8.93 12.34 14.88
C LEU A 279 -8.00 12.24 16.10
N LEU A 280 -7.71 13.37 16.77
CA LEU A 280 -6.89 13.40 18.00
C LEU A 280 -7.51 12.57 19.12
N ALA A 281 -8.82 12.69 19.34
CA ALA A 281 -9.54 11.88 20.33
C ALA A 281 -9.43 10.38 20.02
N GLY A 282 -9.52 10.01 18.74
CA GLY A 282 -9.26 8.65 18.25
C GLY A 282 -7.85 8.15 18.59
N MET A 283 -6.82 8.97 18.30
CA MET A 283 -5.42 8.63 18.60
C MET A 283 -5.18 8.45 20.11
N ARG A 284 -5.73 9.33 20.96
CA ARG A 284 -5.62 9.18 22.42
C ARG A 284 -6.31 7.90 22.90
N LYS A 285 -7.47 7.56 22.36
CA LYS A 285 -8.16 6.31 22.68
C LYS A 285 -7.34 5.08 22.28
N GLU A 286 -6.69 5.12 21.12
CA GLU A 286 -5.81 4.05 20.64
C GLU A 286 -4.65 3.80 21.61
N ILE A 287 -3.94 4.86 22.04
CA ILE A 287 -2.84 4.76 23.02
C ILE A 287 -3.34 4.31 24.40
N ASN A 288 -4.50 4.80 24.86
CA ASN A 288 -5.02 4.44 26.18
C ASN A 288 -5.60 3.02 26.22
N GLY A 289 -6.13 2.52 25.10
CA GLY A 289 -6.60 1.14 24.95
C GLY A 289 -5.49 0.11 25.21
N THR A 290 -4.24 0.46 24.93
CA THR A 290 -3.03 -0.34 25.21
C THR A 290 -2.80 -0.62 26.69
N HIS A 291 -3.32 0.23 27.59
CA HIS A 291 -3.17 0.03 29.04
C HIS A 291 -4.33 -0.78 29.67
N GLY A 292 -5.43 -1.02 28.93
CA GLY A 292 -6.66 -1.62 29.47
C GLY A 292 -6.79 -3.15 29.31
N THR A 293 -6.01 -3.78 28.43
CA THR A 293 -6.18 -5.20 28.08
C THR A 293 -5.17 -6.17 28.72
N SER A 294 -4.18 -5.69 29.49
CA SER A 294 -3.25 -6.56 30.24
C SER A 294 -3.83 -7.13 31.56
N GLY A 295 -5.12 -6.93 31.80
CA GLY A 295 -5.77 -7.22 33.09
C GLY A 295 -6.79 -8.37 33.06
N ARG A 296 -6.60 -9.44 32.30
CA ARG A 296 -7.46 -10.63 32.45
C ARG A 296 -6.84 -11.88 31.84
N ASN A 297 -6.24 -12.71 32.70
CA ASN A 297 -6.46 -14.16 32.75
C ASN A 297 -5.76 -14.74 33.98
N GLY A 298 -6.43 -14.65 35.13
CA GLY A 298 -6.18 -15.58 36.22
C GLY A 298 -6.67 -16.96 35.79
N CYS A 299 -5.74 -17.85 35.43
CA CYS A 299 -6.05 -19.27 35.31
C CYS A 299 -5.95 -19.89 36.70
N LYS A 300 -7.12 -20.20 37.26
CA LYS A 300 -7.30 -21.05 38.43
C LYS A 300 -6.59 -22.38 38.20
N THR A 301 -5.75 -22.75 39.14
CA THR A 301 -5.30 -24.13 39.34
C THR A 301 -6.52 -24.98 39.67
N ASP A 302 -6.80 -25.99 38.84
CA ASP A 302 -7.79 -27.02 39.12
C ASP A 302 -7.15 -28.38 38.86
N THR A 303 -6.58 -28.96 39.92
CA THR A 303 -6.26 -30.39 39.95
C THR A 303 -6.49 -30.97 41.35
N GLU A 304 -7.72 -30.91 41.83
CA GLU A 304 -8.21 -31.84 42.86
C GLU A 304 -9.55 -32.41 42.44
N ARG A 305 -9.52 -33.54 41.73
CA ARG A 305 -10.54 -34.61 41.80
C ARG A 305 -10.09 -35.83 40.99
N THR A 306 -9.37 -36.72 41.66
CA THR A 306 -9.47 -38.16 41.38
C THR A 306 -9.99 -38.81 42.64
N ALA A 307 -11.28 -39.12 42.63
CA ALA A 307 -11.92 -40.02 43.59
C ALA A 307 -11.79 -41.47 43.10
N VAL A 308 -12.02 -42.40 44.04
CA VAL A 308 -12.10 -43.88 43.90
C VAL A 308 -10.80 -44.62 44.24
N ARG A 309 -10.60 -44.85 45.55
CA ARG A 309 -11.12 -46.06 46.21
C ARG A 309 -11.87 -45.66 47.47
#